data_AF-A0A2D6ES00-F1
#
_entry.id   AF-A0A2D6ES00-F1
#
_cell.length_a   1.000
_cell.length_b   1.000
_cell.length_c   1.000
_cell.angle_alpha   90.00
_cell.angle_beta   90.00
_cell.angle_gamma   90.00
#
_symmetry.space_group_name_H-M   'P 1'
#
loop_
_entity.id
_entity.type
_entity.pdbx_description
1 polymer ?
#
loop_
_entity_poly.entity_id
_entity_poly.type
_entity_poly.pdbx_seq_one_letter_code
_entity_poly.pdbx_strand_id
1 'polypeptide(L)' 'MKNEHVYQVAAHRELRSYKFYTDLATLHPEGKTRDIILQMANEELKPKEKMEYLYSNTAFPQTVGG' A
#
# COMPACT_ATOMS: atom_id res chain seq x y z
N MET A 1 -21.71 3.17 0.41
CA MET A 1 -20.52 2.34 0.62
C MET A 1 -20.04 2.61 2.04
N LYS A 2 -19.87 1.60 2.88
CA LYS A 2 -19.38 1.82 4.25
C LYS A 2 -17.88 2.17 4.22
N ASN A 3 -17.41 3.00 5.16
CA ASN A 3 -16.06 3.58 5.14
C ASN A 3 -14.94 2.52 5.17
N GLU A 4 -15.17 1.38 5.83
CA GLU A 4 -14.24 0.27 5.86
C GLU A 4 -13.93 -0.28 4.46
N HIS A 5 -14.92 -0.38 3.57
CA HIS A 5 -14.68 -0.89 2.22
C HIS A 5 -13.81 0.08 1.39
N VAL A 6 -13.85 1.38 1.70
CA VAL A 6 -13.02 2.38 1.02
C VAL A 6 -11.55 2.18 1.39
N TYR A 7 -11.25 1.98 2.68
CA TYR A 7 -9.88 1.72 3.14
C TYR A 7 -9.34 0.40 2.63
N GLN A 8 -10.17 -0.65 2.60
CA GLN A 8 -9.77 -1.95 2.04
C GLN A 8 -9.43 -1.86 0.55
N VAL A 9 -10.27 -1.17 -0.23
CA VAL A 9 -10.01 -0.94 -1.66
C VAL A 9 -8.75 -0.10 -1.85
N ALA A 10 -8.54 0.94 -1.03
CA ALA A 10 -7.34 1.76 -1.08
C ALA A 10 -6.07 0.93 -0.80
N ALA A 11 -6.04 0.12 0.27
CA ALA A 11 -4.90 -0.76 0.57
C ALA A 11 -4.58 -1.73 -0.58
N HIS A 12 -5.60 -2.29 -1.23
CA HIS A 12 -5.41 -3.14 -2.41
C HIS A 12 -4.86 -2.38 -3.62
N ARG A 13 -5.19 -1.10 -3.78
CA ARG A 13 -4.64 -0.26 -4.86
C ARG A 13 -3.15 0.03 -4.61
N GLU A 14 -2.76 0.38 -3.39
CA GLU A 14 -1.35 0.60 -3.06
C GLU A 14 -0.51 -0.68 -3.25
N LEU A 15 -1.05 -1.83 -2.87
CA LEU A 15 -0.38 -3.12 -3.14
C LEU A 15 -0.20 -3.39 -4.65
N ARG A 16 -1.18 -2.99 -5.49
CA ARG A 16 -1.04 -3.12 -6.95
C ARG A 16 -0.01 -2.15 -7.50
N SER A 17 0.04 -0.91 -7.01
CA SER A 17 1.06 0.08 -7.39
C SER A 17 2.46 -0.41 -7.03
N TYR A 18 2.66 -0.93 -5.81
CA TYR A 18 3.91 -1.53 -5.37
C TYR A 18 4.40 -2.64 -6.31
N LYS A 19 3.50 -3.59 -6.66
CA LYS A 19 3.81 -4.68 -7.58
C LYS A 19 4.14 -4.16 -8.97
N PHE A 20 3.34 -3.22 -9.48
CA PHE A 20 3.57 -2.61 -10.78
C PHE A 20 4.96 -1.98 -10.89
N TYR A 21 5.36 -1.16 -9.91
CA TYR A 21 6.69 -0.54 -9.91
C TYR A 21 7.81 -1.56 -9.73
N THR A 22 7.60 -2.57 -8.89
CA THR A 22 8.58 -3.66 -8.70
C THR A 22 8.78 -4.42 -10.01
N ASP A 23 7.70 -4.81 -10.69
CA ASP A 23 7.75 -5.50 -11.98
C ASP A 23 8.37 -4.61 -13.05
N LEU A 24 8.03 -3.32 -13.10
CA LEU A 24 8.62 -2.35 -14.01
C LEU A 24 10.14 -2.22 -13.80
N ALA A 25 10.60 -2.23 -12.54
CA ALA A 25 12.03 -2.19 -12.23
C ALA A 25 12.78 -3.43 -12.76
N THR A 26 12.12 -4.59 -12.89
CA THR A 26 12.74 -5.80 -13.47
C THR A 26 12.97 -5.70 -14.98
N LEU A 27 12.28 -4.79 -15.67
CA LEU A 27 12.44 -4.56 -17.11
C LEU A 27 13.64 -3.67 -17.44
N HIS A 28 14.24 -3.04 -16.43
CA HIS A 28 15.40 -2.18 -16.59
C HIS A 28 16.68 -2.90 -16.12
N PRO A 29 17.82 -2.69 -16.81
CA PRO A 29 19.11 -3.12 -16.29
C PRO A 29 19.44 -2.40 -14.97
N GLU A 30 20.41 -2.93 -14.24
CA GLU A 30 20.86 -2.30 -13.00
C GLU A 30 21.37 -0.87 -13.23
N GLY A 31 21.07 0.00 -12.27
CA GLY A 31 21.48 1.40 -12.30
C GLY A 31 20.36 2.35 -11.87
N LYS A 32 20.65 3.64 -12.01
CA LYS A 32 19.85 4.72 -11.43
C LYS A 32 18.35 4.67 -11.76
N THR A 33 17.99 4.28 -12.97
CA THR A 33 16.57 4.16 -13.36
C THR A 33 15.86 3.06 -12.57
N ARG A 34 16.47 1.87 -12.46
CA ARG A 34 15.93 0.77 -11.64
C ARG A 34 15.81 1.19 -10.18
N ASP A 35 16.83 1.87 -9.65
CA ASP A 35 16.87 2.31 -8.25
C ASP A 35 15.75 3.31 -7.93
N ILE A 36 15.51 4.28 -8.82
CA ILE A 36 14.42 5.25 -8.65
C ILE A 36 13.06 4.55 -8.69
N ILE A 37 12.85 3.62 -9.62
CA ILE A 37 11.57 2.90 -9.72
C ILE A 37 11.34 2.03 -8.46
N LEU A 38 12.39 1.38 -7.94
CA LEU A 38 12.31 0.63 -6.67
C LEU A 38 12.05 1.55 -5.47
N GLN A 39 12.62 2.75 -5.45
CA GLN A 39 12.32 3.74 -4.43
C GLN A 39 10.82 4.12 -4.46
N MET A 40 10.28 4.40 -5.65
CA MET A 40 8.85 4.70 -5.82
C MET A 40 7.97 3.54 -5.36
N ALA A 41 8.33 2.29 -5.69
CA ALA A 41 7.63 1.11 -5.18
C ALA A 41 7.55 1.15 -3.65
N ASN A 42 8.69 1.35 -2.99
CA ASN A 42 8.76 1.36 -1.53
C ASN A 42 7.96 2.50 -0.87
N GLU A 43 7.76 3.62 -1.56
CA GLU A 43 6.92 4.72 -1.07
C GLU A 43 5.45 4.30 -0.90
N GLU A 44 4.97 3.30 -1.64
CA GLU A 44 3.58 2.78 -1.55
C GLU A 44 3.30 1.92 -0.32
N LEU A 45 4.34 1.42 0.36
CA LEU A 45 4.17 0.55 1.53
C LEU A 45 3.60 1.30 2.74
N LYS A 46 4.02 2.54 2.98
CA LYS A 46 3.51 3.37 4.09
C LYS A 46 2.04 3.76 3.90
N PRO A 47 1.59 4.24 2.71
CA PRO A 47 0.17 4.41 2.40
C PRO A 47 -0.63 3.14 2.62
N LYS A 48 -0.15 1.98 2.15
CA LYS A 48 -0.82 0.69 2.32
C LYS A 48 -1.06 0.38 3.80
N GLU A 49 -0.02 0.43 4.62
CA GLU A 49 -0.09 0.15 6.06
C GLU A 49 -1.10 1.08 6.76
N LYS A 50 -1.10 2.37 6.42
CA LYS A 50 -2.05 3.35 6.94
C LYS A 50 -3.50 2.98 6.59
N MET A 51 -3.76 2.53 5.37
CA MET A 51 -5.11 2.12 4.96
C MET A 51 -5.57 0.85 5.67
N GLU A 52 -4.67 -0.12 5.89
CA GLU A 52 -4.99 -1.33 6.67
C GLU A 52 -5.28 -1.02 8.15
N TYR A 53 -4.55 -0.07 8.74
CA TYR A 53 -4.83 0.44 10.08
C TYR A 53 -6.22 1.10 10.17
N LEU A 54 -6.54 1.99 9.23
CA LEU A 54 -7.84 2.67 9.19
C LEU A 54 -8.99 1.68 8.94
N TYR A 55 -8.79 0.70 8.07
CA TYR A 55 -9.72 -0.41 7.87
C TYR A 55 -9.97 -1.15 9.18
N SER A 56 -8.92 -1.59 9.86
CA SER A 56 -9.03 -2.37 11.09
C SER A 56 -9.78 -1.59 12.18
N ASN A 57 -9.48 -0.31 12.36
CA ASN A 57 -10.16 0.52 13.38
C ASN A 57 -11.60 0.89 13.02
N THR A 58 -11.95 0.91 11.72
CA THR A 58 -13.32 1.21 11.28
C THR A 58 -14.19 -0.06 11.26
N ALA A 59 -13.63 -1.19 10.83
CA ALA A 59 -14.31 -2.48 10.75
C ALA A 59 -14.41 -3.17 12.12
N PHE A 60 -13.40 -2.96 12.97
CA PHE A 60 -13.30 -3.51 14.33
C PHE A 60 -12.96 -2.38 15.30
N PRO A 61 -13.92 -1.49 15.62
CA PRO A 61 -13.67 -0.44 16.60
C PRO A 61 -13.23 -1.10 17.91
N GLN A 62 -12.00 -0.77 18.35
CA GLN A 62 -11.47 -1.23 19.63
C GLN A 62 -12.44 -0.77 20.73
N THR A 63 -13.19 -1.69 21.31
CA THR A 63 -14.02 -1.40 22.46
C THR A 63 -13.11 -1.05 23.63
N VAL A 64 -13.32 0.10 24.26
CA VAL A 64 -12.69 0.45 25.53
C VAL A 64 -13.00 -0.65 26.56
N GLY A 65 -12.03 -1.52 26.84
CA GLY A 65 -12.25 -2.65 27.74
C GLY A 65 -11.01 -3.53 27.83
N GLY A 66 -10.06 -3.11 28.68
CA GLY A 66 -9.16 -4.04 29.37
C GLY A 66 -9.88 -4.68 30.55
#